data_AF-A0AB32TBF1-F1
#
_entry.id   AF-A0AB32TBF1-F1
#
_cell.length_a   1.000
_cell.length_b   1.000
_cell.length_c   1.000
_cell.angle_alpha   90.00
_cell.angle_beta   90.00
_cell.angle_gamma   90.00
#
_symmetry.space_group_name_H-M   'P 1'
#
loop_
_entity.id
_entity.type
_entity.pdbx_description
1 polymer ?
#
loop_
_entity_poly.entity_id
_entity_poly.type
_entity_poly.pdbx_seq_one_letter_code
_entity_poly.pdbx_strand_id
1 'polypeptide(L)'
;MRSLSLLFTLVFLNSILLISADDYCKRSTDIATACEHSVLDLSCPDHTRIKILAANYGRTERRSCRNRPYGQLRNTHCYTPNAVFIVARRCNWRKRCSVPATNSVFSDPCVGTYKYLRVKYCCRRKLLFRATKLHK
;
A
#
# COMPACT_ATOMS: atom_id res chain seq x y z
N MET A 1 48.63 6.20 -7.04
CA MET A 1 47.69 5.09 -6.70
C MET A 1 46.88 5.32 -5.41
N ARG A 2 47.42 5.95 -4.34
CA ARG A 2 46.67 6.18 -3.07
C ARG A 2 45.57 7.28 -3.12
N SER A 3 45.67 8.23 -4.04
CA SER A 3 44.69 9.31 -4.19
C SER A 3 43.40 8.85 -4.87
N LEU A 4 43.48 8.00 -5.91
CA LEU A 4 42.31 7.43 -6.57
C LEU A 4 41.48 6.55 -5.63
N SER A 5 42.11 5.77 -4.75
CA SER A 5 41.39 4.92 -3.78
C SER A 5 40.58 5.71 -2.75
N LEU A 6 41.07 6.90 -2.34
CA LEU A 6 40.34 7.80 -1.44
C LEU A 6 39.14 8.44 -2.12
N LEU A 7 39.29 8.84 -3.40
CA LEU A 7 38.17 9.38 -4.18
C LEU A 7 37.09 8.34 -4.43
N PHE A 8 37.46 7.09 -4.76
CA PHE A 8 36.50 6.00 -4.91
C PHE A 8 35.74 5.74 -3.61
N THR A 9 36.43 5.60 -2.47
CA THR A 9 35.77 5.37 -1.17
C THR A 9 34.86 6.53 -0.77
N LEU A 10 35.25 7.79 -1.01
CA LEU A 10 34.38 8.95 -0.80
C LEU A 10 33.13 8.91 -1.69
N VAL A 11 33.25 8.54 -2.97
CA VAL A 11 32.09 8.35 -3.84
C VAL A 11 31.19 7.23 -3.31
N PHE A 12 31.74 6.08 -2.89
CA PHE A 12 30.98 4.98 -2.31
C PHE A 12 30.28 5.37 -0.99
N LEU A 13 30.96 6.08 -0.09
CA LEU A 13 30.37 6.56 1.18
C LEU A 13 29.23 7.56 0.93
N ASN A 14 29.38 8.46 -0.03
CA ASN A 14 28.30 9.38 -0.45
C ASN A 14 27.15 8.64 -1.16
N SER A 15 27.44 7.56 -1.89
CA SER A 15 26.44 6.74 -2.58
C SER A 15 25.53 5.97 -1.62
N ILE A 16 26.09 5.46 -0.51
CA ILE A 16 25.33 4.67 0.48
C ILE A 16 24.22 5.51 1.14
N LEU A 17 24.43 6.81 1.38
CA LEU A 17 23.40 7.67 1.98
C LEU A 17 22.13 7.80 1.11
N LEU A 18 22.26 7.69 -0.21
CA LEU A 18 21.13 7.85 -1.15
C LEU A 18 20.17 6.65 -1.18
N ILE A 19 20.58 5.48 -0.69
CA ILE A 19 19.75 4.26 -0.73
C ILE A 19 18.58 4.32 0.29
N SER A 20 18.58 5.29 1.21
CA SER A 20 17.65 5.27 2.36
C SER A 20 16.23 5.80 2.10
N ALA A 21 15.92 6.43 0.96
CA ALA A 21 14.62 7.05 0.71
C ALA A 21 13.57 6.13 0.07
N ASP A 22 13.97 5.26 -0.87
CA ASP A 22 13.03 4.43 -1.63
C ASP A 22 12.60 3.15 -0.87
N ASP A 23 13.35 2.76 0.16
CA ASP A 23 13.20 1.44 0.80
C ASP A 23 12.22 1.37 1.98
N TYR A 24 11.67 2.50 2.46
CA TYR A 24 10.88 2.48 3.70
C TYR A 24 9.71 1.48 3.67
N CYS A 25 8.97 1.41 2.56
CA CYS A 25 7.84 0.47 2.45
C CYS A 25 8.27 -0.99 2.26
N LYS A 26 9.54 -1.25 1.94
CA LYS A 26 10.06 -2.63 1.89
C LYS A 26 10.30 -3.16 3.29
N ARG A 27 10.69 -2.29 4.23
CA ARG A 27 10.98 -2.66 5.62
C ARG A 27 9.73 -2.82 6.49
N SER A 28 8.70 -1.99 6.29
CA SER A 28 7.45 -2.05 7.05
C SER A 28 6.26 -2.07 6.10
N THR A 29 5.48 -3.15 6.13
CA THR A 29 4.26 -3.29 5.35
C THR A 29 3.20 -4.01 6.16
N ASP A 30 1.99 -3.46 6.12
CA ASP A 30 0.80 -4.04 6.73
C ASP A 30 -0.17 -4.52 5.66
N ILE A 31 -0.99 -5.51 6.03
CA ILE A 31 -2.10 -6.02 5.21
C ILE A 31 -3.37 -5.88 6.02
N ALA A 32 -4.36 -5.20 5.46
CA ALA A 32 -5.68 -5.09 6.04
C ALA A 32 -6.73 -5.66 5.10
N THR A 33 -7.77 -6.28 5.68
CA THR A 33 -8.86 -6.93 4.94
C THR A 33 -10.21 -6.51 5.52
N ALA A 34 -11.15 -6.18 4.65
CA ALA A 34 -12.55 -5.98 5.01
C ALA A 34 -13.43 -6.86 4.12
N CYS A 35 -14.41 -7.54 4.71
CA CYS A 35 -15.36 -8.35 3.95
C CYS A 35 -16.31 -7.45 3.14
N GLU A 36 -16.90 -8.00 2.08
CA GLU A 36 -17.92 -7.29 1.31
C GLU A 36 -19.06 -6.77 2.20
N HIS A 37 -19.46 -5.52 1.97
CA HIS A 37 -20.39 -4.72 2.79
C HIS A 37 -19.83 -4.16 4.11
N SER A 38 -18.56 -4.41 4.44
CA SER A 38 -17.88 -3.74 5.54
C SER A 38 -17.08 -2.51 5.06
N VAL A 39 -16.59 -1.71 6.01
CA VAL A 39 -15.67 -0.59 5.76
C VAL A 39 -14.26 -1.00 6.19
N LEU A 40 -13.28 -0.77 5.33
CA LEU A 40 -11.87 -0.92 5.67
C LEU A 40 -11.34 0.41 6.20
N ASP A 41 -10.94 0.42 7.46
CA ASP A 41 -10.28 1.58 8.08
C ASP A 41 -8.77 1.38 8.12
N LEU A 42 -8.04 2.34 7.56
CA LEU A 42 -6.58 2.38 7.61
C LEU A 42 -6.14 3.57 8.44
N SER A 43 -5.10 3.37 9.25
CA SER A 43 -4.47 4.44 10.00
C SER A 43 -2.97 4.24 10.09
N CYS A 44 -2.26 5.35 10.22
CA CYS A 44 -0.83 5.39 10.44
C CYS A 44 -0.50 6.17 11.72
N PRO A 45 0.61 5.83 12.40
CA PRO A 45 1.08 6.56 13.58
C PRO A 45 1.45 8.01 13.23
N ASP A 46 1.66 8.81 14.27
CA ASP A 46 2.01 10.23 14.10
C ASP A 46 3.24 10.43 13.22
N HIS A 47 3.27 11.58 12.52
CA HIS A 47 4.31 11.97 11.57
C HIS A 47 4.52 11.04 10.35
N THR A 48 3.70 10.00 10.19
CA THR A 48 3.70 9.14 9.00
C THR A 48 2.41 9.30 8.19
N ARG A 49 2.41 8.82 6.94
CA ARG A 49 1.27 8.87 6.03
C ARG A 49 1.13 7.55 5.27
N ILE A 50 -0.12 7.19 4.98
CA ILE A 50 -0.46 5.97 4.25
C ILE A 50 0.11 6.05 2.83
N LYS A 51 0.74 4.96 2.40
CA LYS A 51 1.10 4.68 1.01
C LYS A 51 0.56 3.31 0.65
N ILE A 52 -0.35 3.27 -0.32
CA ILE A 52 -0.89 2.02 -0.87
C ILE A 52 0.15 1.38 -1.79
N LEU A 53 0.37 0.08 -1.60
CA LEU A 53 1.31 -0.75 -2.38
C LEU A 53 0.56 -1.69 -3.32
N ALA A 54 -0.50 -2.33 -2.83
CA ALA A 54 -1.38 -3.18 -3.62
C ALA A 54 -2.78 -3.17 -3.02
N ALA A 55 -3.80 -3.45 -3.84
CA ALA A 55 -5.17 -3.62 -3.39
C ALA A 55 -5.92 -4.53 -4.36
N ASN A 56 -6.84 -5.34 -3.83
CA ASN A 56 -7.80 -6.09 -4.63
C ASN A 56 -9.15 -6.08 -3.92
N TYR A 57 -10.22 -5.78 -4.66
CA TYR A 57 -11.58 -6.10 -4.25
C TYR A 57 -12.04 -7.31 -5.05
N GLY A 58 -12.23 -8.43 -4.37
CA GLY A 58 -12.47 -9.71 -5.02
C GLY A 58 -12.22 -10.87 -4.09
N ARG A 59 -11.82 -12.02 -4.64
CA ARG A 59 -11.46 -13.21 -3.85
C ARG A 59 -10.31 -13.94 -4.52
N THR A 60 -9.21 -14.08 -3.80
CA THR A 60 -7.97 -14.78 -4.22
C THR A 60 -7.70 -16.04 -3.42
N GLU A 61 -8.51 -16.32 -2.38
CA GLU A 61 -8.37 -17.45 -1.47
C GLU A 61 -9.68 -17.69 -0.71
N ARG A 62 -9.80 -18.88 -0.12
CA ARG A 62 -10.99 -19.30 0.63
C ARG A 62 -10.92 -19.00 2.13
N ARG A 63 -9.77 -18.55 2.64
CA ARG A 63 -9.53 -18.38 4.09
C ARG A 63 -10.03 -17.06 4.66
N SER A 64 -10.05 -15.99 3.87
CA SER A 64 -10.59 -14.71 4.30
C SER A 64 -12.11 -14.66 4.11
N CYS A 65 -12.85 -14.07 5.06
CA CYS A 65 -14.30 -13.86 4.99
C CYS A 65 -15.09 -15.16 4.67
N ARG A 66 -15.04 -16.12 5.60
CA ARG A 66 -15.51 -17.51 5.43
C ARG A 66 -16.95 -17.79 5.86
N ASN A 67 -17.65 -16.84 6.50
CA ASN A 67 -19.00 -17.04 7.03
C ASN A 67 -20.07 -17.00 5.92
N ARG A 68 -19.90 -17.79 4.85
CA ARG A 68 -20.80 -17.87 3.69
C ARG A 68 -20.86 -19.29 3.13
N PRO A 69 -21.93 -19.64 2.38
CA PRO A 69 -22.04 -20.93 1.72
C PRO A 69 -20.87 -21.22 0.77
N TYR A 70 -20.50 -22.49 0.63
CA TYR A 70 -19.38 -22.95 -0.20
C TYR A 70 -19.41 -22.39 -1.64
N GLY A 71 -20.59 -22.32 -2.26
CA GLY A 71 -20.77 -21.80 -3.62
C GLY A 71 -20.23 -20.38 -3.80
N GLN A 72 -20.38 -19.50 -2.81
CA GLN A 72 -19.90 -18.11 -2.85
C GLN A 72 -18.40 -17.98 -2.55
N LEU A 73 -17.77 -19.04 -2.05
CA LEU A 73 -16.35 -19.08 -1.68
C LEU A 73 -15.49 -19.85 -2.70
N ARG A 74 -16.09 -20.57 -3.65
CA ARG A 74 -15.37 -21.46 -4.58
C ARG A 74 -14.48 -20.70 -5.57
N ASN A 75 -14.96 -19.56 -6.08
CA ASN A 75 -14.19 -18.78 -7.05
C ASN A 75 -13.10 -17.96 -6.34
N THR A 76 -11.84 -18.32 -6.60
CA THR A 76 -10.64 -17.63 -6.09
C THR A 76 -9.85 -16.92 -7.18
N HIS A 77 -10.42 -16.74 -8.37
CA HIS A 77 -9.81 -15.99 -9.47
C HIS A 77 -10.58 -14.69 -9.73
N CYS A 78 -10.98 -14.00 -8.66
CA CYS A 78 -11.74 -12.76 -8.75
C CYS A 78 -10.89 -11.54 -8.38
N TYR A 79 -10.71 -10.64 -9.35
CA TYR A 79 -9.85 -9.47 -9.26
C TYR A 79 -10.53 -8.22 -9.82
N THR A 80 -10.31 -7.07 -9.19
CA THR A 80 -10.75 -5.76 -9.71
C THR A 80 -9.53 -4.95 -10.18
N PRO A 81 -9.41 -4.60 -11.48
CA PRO A 81 -8.22 -3.95 -12.03
C PRO A 81 -7.93 -2.56 -11.41
N ASN A 82 -8.97 -1.77 -11.12
CA ASN A 82 -8.82 -0.40 -10.62
C ASN A 82 -8.72 -0.28 -9.09
N ALA A 83 -8.66 -1.40 -8.36
CA ALA A 83 -8.69 -1.39 -6.90
C ALA A 83 -7.56 -0.55 -6.29
N VAL A 84 -6.33 -0.67 -6.82
CA VAL A 84 -5.17 0.11 -6.37
C VAL A 84 -5.42 1.61 -6.52
N PHE A 85 -5.87 2.05 -7.69
CA PHE A 85 -6.12 3.46 -7.98
C PHE A 85 -7.20 4.05 -7.05
N ILE A 86 -8.31 3.32 -6.87
CA ILE A 86 -9.44 3.77 -6.02
C ILE A 86 -8.99 3.94 -4.56
N VAL A 87 -8.30 2.94 -4.00
CA VAL A 87 -7.82 2.98 -2.61
C VAL A 87 -6.72 4.05 -2.46
N ALA A 88 -5.77 4.11 -3.40
CA ALA A 88 -4.70 5.10 -3.42
C ALA A 88 -5.25 6.54 -3.43
N ARG A 89 -6.25 6.83 -4.27
CA ARG A 89 -6.89 8.15 -4.33
C ARG A 89 -7.54 8.55 -3.01
N ARG A 90 -8.11 7.58 -2.27
CA ARG A 90 -8.77 7.83 -0.98
C ARG A 90 -7.81 7.90 0.20
N CYS A 91 -6.67 7.23 0.13
CA CYS A 91 -5.82 6.98 1.30
C CYS A 91 -4.41 7.54 1.22
N ASN A 92 -3.80 7.64 0.03
CA ASN A 92 -2.41 8.10 -0.07
C ASN A 92 -2.23 9.47 0.58
N TRP A 93 -1.12 9.63 1.30
CA TRP A 93 -0.73 10.87 1.97
C TRP A 93 -1.67 11.34 3.08
N ARG A 94 -2.62 10.51 3.51
CA ARG A 94 -3.48 10.76 4.68
C ARG A 94 -2.97 10.01 5.90
N LYS A 95 -3.32 10.50 7.09
CA LYS A 95 -3.05 9.80 8.36
C LYS A 95 -4.05 8.66 8.59
N ARG A 96 -5.31 8.87 8.19
CA ARG A 96 -6.41 7.92 8.30
C ARG A 96 -7.29 8.01 7.04
N CYS A 97 -7.90 6.90 6.67
CA CYS A 97 -8.92 6.85 5.62
C CYS A 97 -9.85 5.66 5.85
N SER A 98 -11.04 5.71 5.23
CA SER A 98 -12.03 4.64 5.26
C SER A 98 -12.44 4.30 3.82
N VAL A 99 -12.55 3.00 3.52
CA VAL A 99 -12.91 2.51 2.19
C VAL A 99 -14.01 1.45 2.31
N PRO A 100 -15.27 1.78 1.93
CA PRO A 100 -16.34 0.78 1.82
C PRO A 100 -16.00 -0.31 0.82
N ALA A 101 -16.02 -1.58 1.25
CA ALA A 101 -15.78 -2.76 0.43
C ALA A 101 -17.07 -3.18 -0.28
N THR A 102 -17.53 -2.38 -1.25
CA THR A 102 -18.83 -2.58 -1.92
C THR A 102 -18.71 -2.47 -3.44
N ASN A 103 -19.67 -3.10 -4.13
CA ASN A 103 -19.82 -3.00 -5.58
C ASN A 103 -20.03 -1.55 -6.07
N SER A 104 -20.64 -0.68 -5.26
CA SER A 104 -20.81 0.75 -5.61
C SER A 104 -19.49 1.50 -5.76
N VAL A 105 -18.43 1.04 -5.08
CA VAL A 105 -17.10 1.66 -5.09
C VAL A 105 -16.19 1.02 -6.15
N PHE A 106 -16.27 -0.30 -6.31
CA PHE A 106 -15.32 -1.08 -7.10
C PHE A 106 -15.92 -1.73 -8.35
N SER A 107 -17.22 -1.55 -8.61
CA SER A 107 -18.03 -2.40 -9.51
C SER A 107 -18.11 -3.86 -9.00
N ASP A 108 -18.84 -4.73 -9.71
CA ASP A 108 -18.89 -6.16 -9.37
C ASP A 108 -18.04 -6.99 -10.34
N PRO A 109 -16.82 -7.41 -9.96
CA PRO A 109 -15.93 -8.19 -10.82
C PRO A 109 -16.34 -9.67 -10.97
N CYS A 110 -17.18 -10.20 -10.07
CA CYS A 110 -17.49 -11.63 -10.02
C CYS A 110 -18.82 -11.90 -9.31
N VAL A 111 -19.93 -11.66 -10.02
CA VAL A 111 -21.30 -11.87 -9.52
C VAL A 111 -21.45 -13.27 -8.90
N GLY A 112 -22.09 -13.33 -7.73
CA GLY A 112 -22.32 -14.57 -6.98
C GLY A 112 -21.12 -15.04 -6.13
N THR A 113 -19.96 -14.38 -6.22
CA THR A 113 -18.82 -14.63 -5.34
C THR A 113 -18.80 -13.62 -4.21
N TYR A 114 -18.64 -14.08 -2.96
CA TYR A 114 -18.53 -13.19 -1.81
C TYR A 114 -17.13 -12.60 -1.74
N LYS A 115 -17.01 -11.29 -1.94
CA LYS A 115 -15.73 -10.60 -2.10
C LYS A 115 -15.17 -10.11 -0.75
N TYR A 116 -13.94 -9.65 -0.79
CA TYR A 116 -13.31 -8.87 0.26
C TYR A 116 -12.37 -7.85 -0.37
N LEU A 117 -12.21 -6.70 0.30
CA LEU A 117 -11.17 -5.73 -0.02
C LEU A 117 -9.92 -6.12 0.77
N ARG A 118 -8.82 -6.44 0.09
CA ARG A 118 -7.50 -6.69 0.68
C ARG A 118 -6.54 -5.61 0.22
N VAL A 119 -5.90 -4.92 1.16
CA VAL A 119 -4.99 -3.80 0.89
C VAL A 119 -3.65 -4.04 1.56
N LYS A 120 -2.57 -3.92 0.78
CA LYS A 120 -1.19 -3.89 1.26
C LYS A 120 -0.74 -2.43 1.29
N TYR A 121 -0.31 -1.93 2.45
CA TYR A 121 0.06 -0.53 2.64
C TYR A 121 1.24 -0.36 3.59
N CYS A 122 1.82 0.83 3.58
CA CYS A 122 2.94 1.21 4.43
C CYS A 122 2.70 2.61 5.02
N CYS A 123 3.30 2.91 6.17
CA CYS A 123 3.20 4.21 6.85
C CYS A 123 4.50 5.01 6.75
N ARG A 124 4.70 5.77 5.66
CA ARG A 124 5.97 6.49 5.43
C ARG A 124 6.02 7.87 6.07
N ARG A 125 7.18 8.23 6.63
CA ARG A 125 7.48 9.62 7.00
C ARG A 125 7.63 10.45 5.73
N LYS A 126 7.17 11.71 5.76
CA LYS A 126 7.56 12.68 4.73
C LYS A 126 9.04 12.99 4.97
N LEU A 127 9.93 12.53 4.10
CA LEU A 127 11.28 13.05 4.05
C LEU A 127 11.16 14.50 3.59
N LEU A 128 11.07 15.43 4.55
CA LEU A 128 11.36 16.81 4.29
C LEU A 128 12.86 16.86 4.04
N PHE A 129 13.27 16.69 2.77
CA PHE A 129 14.50 17.33 2.37
C PHE A 129 14.27 18.82 2.67
N ARG A 130 14.98 19.36 3.66
CA ARG A 130 15.24 20.79 3.66
C ARG A 130 15.95 21.00 2.32
N ALA A 131 15.20 21.45 1.31
CA ALA A 131 15.77 22.37 0.36
C ALA A 131 16.27 23.49 1.26
N THR A 132 17.56 23.46 1.59
CA THR A 132 18.24 24.67 2.02
C THR A 132 17.84 25.68 0.98
N LYS A 133 17.05 26.64 1.44
CA LYS A 133 16.61 27.79 0.70
C LYS A 133 17.91 28.45 0.22
N LEU A 134 18.39 28.06 -0.96
CA LEU A 134 19.41 28.77 -1.70
C LEU A 134 18.70 29.95 -2.36
N HIS A 135 18.10 30.81 -1.53
CA HIS A 135 17.73 32.15 -1.98
C HIS A 135 18.99 32.98 -1.80
N LYS A 136 19.67 33.12 -2.92
CA LYS A 136 20.43 34.29 -3.32
C LYS A 136 19.74 35.59 -2.86
#